data_AF-K1SSS7-F1
#
_entry.id   AF-K1SSS7-F1
#
_cell.length_a   1.000
_cell.length_b   1.000
_cell.length_c   1.000
_cell.angle_alpha   90.00
_cell.angle_beta   90.00
_cell.angle_gamma   90.00
#
_symmetry.space_group_name_H-M   'P 1'
#
loop_
_entity.id
_entity.type
_entity.pdbx_description
1 polymer ?
#
loop_
_entity_poly.entity_id
_entity_poly.type
_entity_poly.pdbx_seq_one_letter_code
_entity_poly.pdbx_strand_id
1 'polypeptide(L)'
;KCSLDDLPKGEQAILRLIATRLFCAVGEPFRYNESVIELSDGNYIFSAKGKTTVQSGWKIFSGKPADKDKEGEKQLPSLTVGEGLSVYSTEVKEGKTSPPKHFTEDTLLQSMETAGADEMPEDAERKGLGTPATRAATIEKLVRIGFLERKGDKKTKHLISTHKGTALVTVMPEQIQSPSMTADWEEKLLMIERGEYDSNAFLKEIQDMISALVQ
;
A
#
# COMPACT_ATOMS: atom_id res chain seq x y z
N LYS A 1 -3.12 36.32 16.16
CA LYS A 1 -4.25 35.55 15.60
C LYS A 1 -3.87 35.20 14.17
N CYS A 2 -3.65 33.93 13.86
CA CYS A 2 -3.34 33.48 12.50
C CYS A 2 -4.67 33.06 11.84
N SER A 3 -5.04 33.63 10.71
CA SER A 3 -6.24 33.21 9.98
C SER A 3 -5.93 31.99 9.12
N LEU A 4 -6.84 31.03 9.06
CA LEU A 4 -6.70 29.83 8.20
C LEU A 4 -6.74 30.17 6.70
N ASP A 5 -7.23 31.36 6.36
CA ASP A 5 -7.30 31.87 4.99
C ASP A 5 -5.99 32.50 4.53
N ASP A 6 -5.07 32.79 5.46
CA ASP A 6 -3.75 33.39 5.15
C ASP A 6 -2.72 32.33 4.71
N LEU A 7 -3.05 31.03 4.85
CA LEU A 7 -2.16 29.93 4.49
C LEU A 7 -2.08 29.74 2.96
N PRO A 8 -0.88 29.46 2.40
CA PRO A 8 -0.74 28.99 1.04
C PRO A 8 -1.65 27.79 0.76
N LYS A 9 -2.18 27.68 -0.47
CA LYS A 9 -3.13 26.63 -0.85
C LYS A 9 -2.63 25.21 -0.53
N GLY A 10 -1.33 24.94 -0.69
CA GLY A 10 -0.72 23.65 -0.37
C GLY A 10 -0.76 23.35 1.13
N GLU A 11 -0.35 24.30 1.97
CA GLU A 11 -0.38 24.17 3.43
C GLU A 11 -1.81 24.06 3.96
N GLN A 12 -2.74 24.83 3.39
CA GLN A 12 -4.16 24.73 3.73
C GLN A 12 -4.73 23.33 3.39
N ALA A 13 -4.32 22.75 2.26
CA ALA A 13 -4.74 21.40 1.87
C ALA A 13 -4.19 20.33 2.83
N ILE A 14 -2.90 20.44 3.21
CA ILE A 14 -2.27 19.52 4.19
C ILE A 14 -2.96 19.65 5.56
N LEU A 15 -3.17 20.88 6.03
CA LEU A 15 -3.84 21.12 7.32
C LEU A 15 -5.26 20.55 7.34
N ARG A 16 -6.03 20.76 6.27
CA ARG A 16 -7.37 20.15 6.13
C ARG A 16 -7.30 18.63 6.16
N LEU A 17 -6.33 18.03 5.46
CA LEU A 17 -6.15 16.58 5.45
C LEU A 17 -5.84 16.04 6.86
N ILE A 18 -4.94 16.69 7.60
CA ILE A 18 -4.60 16.31 8.98
C ILE A 18 -5.82 16.44 9.89
N ALA A 19 -6.53 17.57 9.84
CA ALA A 19 -7.71 17.82 10.65
C ALA A 19 -8.83 16.81 10.35
N THR A 20 -9.12 16.56 9.07
CA THR A 20 -10.07 15.54 8.64
C THR A 20 -9.68 14.15 9.16
N ARG A 21 -8.39 13.78 9.07
CA ARG A 21 -7.93 12.48 9.55
C ARG A 21 -8.06 12.34 11.07
N LEU A 22 -7.80 13.41 11.81
CA LEU A 22 -8.02 13.46 13.26
C LEU A 22 -9.49 13.24 13.61
N PHE A 23 -10.42 13.95 12.95
CA PHE A 23 -11.86 13.74 13.16
C PHE A 23 -12.30 12.32 12.79
N CYS A 24 -11.72 11.72 11.75
CA CYS A 24 -11.98 10.32 11.43
C CYS A 24 -11.50 9.37 12.53
N ALA A 25 -10.36 9.65 13.15
CA ALA A 25 -9.75 8.79 14.18
C ALA A 25 -10.51 8.82 15.51
N VAL A 26 -11.11 9.97 15.86
CA VAL A 26 -11.91 10.12 17.11
C VAL A 26 -13.41 9.94 16.87
N GLY A 27 -13.84 9.77 15.62
CA GLY A 27 -15.24 9.62 15.27
C GLY A 27 -15.78 8.22 15.59
N GLU A 28 -17.10 8.13 15.70
CA GLU A 28 -17.78 6.85 15.92
C GLU A 28 -17.47 5.83 14.80
N PRO A 29 -17.45 4.52 15.11
CA PRO A 29 -17.25 3.48 14.10
C PRO A 29 -18.29 3.54 12.98
N PHE A 30 -17.84 3.34 11.73
CA PHE A 30 -18.74 3.06 10.61
C PHE A 30 -19.29 1.63 10.77
N ARG A 31 -20.62 1.50 10.80
CA ARG A 31 -21.30 0.19 10.93
C ARG A 31 -22.16 -0.07 9.71
N TYR A 32 -22.07 -1.28 9.18
CA TYR A 32 -22.87 -1.74 8.05
C TYR A 32 -23.26 -3.20 8.25
N ASN A 33 -24.38 -3.59 7.65
CA ASN A 33 -24.78 -4.98 7.52
C ASN A 33 -24.30 -5.49 6.15
N GLU A 34 -23.55 -6.60 6.16
CA GLU A 34 -23.22 -7.34 4.94
C GLU A 34 -24.21 -8.50 4.79
N SER A 35 -24.81 -8.62 3.61
CA SER A 35 -25.69 -9.73 3.26
C SER A 35 -25.05 -10.49 2.11
N VAL A 36 -24.97 -11.81 2.27
CA VAL A 36 -24.48 -12.73 1.23
C VAL A 36 -25.63 -13.67 0.90
N ILE A 37 -26.00 -13.71 -0.38
CA ILE A 37 -27.02 -14.61 -0.91
C ILE A 37 -26.30 -15.61 -1.80
N GLU A 38 -26.46 -16.90 -1.50
CA GLU A 38 -26.00 -18.00 -2.33
C GLU A 38 -27.18 -18.60 -3.10
N LEU A 39 -27.01 -18.76 -4.41
CA LEU A 39 -28.02 -19.29 -5.32
C LEU A 39 -27.44 -20.52 -6.00
N SER A 40 -28.24 -21.57 -6.11
CA SER A 40 -27.86 -22.80 -6.81
C SER A 40 -28.88 -23.12 -7.89
N ASP A 41 -28.40 -23.46 -9.09
CA ASP A 41 -29.21 -24.00 -10.18
C ASP A 41 -29.15 -25.54 -10.24
N GLY A 42 -28.51 -26.16 -9.25
CA GLY A 42 -28.25 -27.61 -9.17
C GLY A 42 -26.86 -28.02 -9.66
N ASN A 43 -26.22 -27.24 -10.54
CA ASN A 43 -24.90 -27.54 -11.12
C ASN A 43 -23.82 -26.55 -10.67
N TYR A 44 -24.19 -25.29 -10.46
CA TYR A 44 -23.30 -24.20 -10.10
C TYR A 44 -23.84 -23.41 -8.90
N ILE A 45 -22.91 -22.86 -8.11
CA ILE A 45 -23.22 -21.96 -7.00
C ILE A 45 -22.82 -20.55 -7.41
N PHE A 46 -23.77 -19.63 -7.32
CA PHE A 46 -23.59 -18.20 -7.54
C PHE A 46 -23.69 -17.47 -6.21
N SER A 47 -22.93 -16.39 -6.03
CA SER A 47 -23.02 -15.55 -4.83
C SER A 47 -23.24 -14.08 -5.19
N ALA A 48 -24.11 -13.43 -4.43
CA ALA A 48 -24.32 -12.00 -4.46
C ALA A 48 -24.03 -11.42 -3.09
N LYS A 49 -23.24 -10.34 -3.04
CA LYS A 49 -22.93 -9.61 -1.80
C LYS A 49 -23.50 -8.20 -1.88
N GLY A 50 -24.09 -7.74 -0.78
CA GLY A 50 -24.56 -6.38 -0.65
C GLY A 50 -24.30 -5.82 0.74
N LYS A 51 -24.16 -4.50 0.82
CA LYS A 51 -23.90 -3.77 2.06
C LYS A 51 -24.98 -2.74 2.28
N THR A 52 -25.50 -2.68 3.51
CA THR A 52 -26.44 -1.64 3.94
C THR A 52 -25.82 -0.88 5.11
N THR A 53 -25.61 0.42 4.94
CA THR A 53 -25.05 1.27 6.01
C THR A 53 -26.06 1.40 7.15
N VAL A 54 -25.64 1.08 8.37
CA VAL A 54 -26.44 1.23 9.60
C VAL A 54 -26.06 2.53 10.31
N GLN A 55 -24.77 2.85 10.34
CA GLN A 55 -24.23 4.06 10.95
C GLN A 55 -23.04 4.56 10.14
N SER A 56 -23.11 5.80 9.64
CA SER A 56 -22.04 6.39 8.82
C SER A 56 -20.73 6.63 9.59
N GLY A 57 -20.79 6.85 10.91
CA GLY A 57 -19.61 7.01 11.77
C GLY A 57 -18.60 8.01 11.20
N TRP A 58 -17.32 7.68 11.29
CA TRP A 58 -16.22 8.49 10.79
C TRP A 58 -16.27 8.80 9.28
N LYS A 59 -17.01 8.03 8.45
CA LYS A 59 -17.10 8.28 7.00
C LYS A 59 -17.65 9.69 6.71
N ILE A 60 -18.45 10.28 7.60
CA ILE A 60 -19.00 11.65 7.43
C ILE A 60 -17.92 12.73 7.33
N PHE A 61 -16.77 12.51 7.96
CA PHE A 61 -15.66 13.47 7.96
C PHE A 61 -14.71 13.28 6.78
N SER A 62 -14.73 12.11 6.15
CA SER A 62 -13.75 11.69 5.14
C SER A 62 -13.77 12.50 3.84
N GLY A 63 -14.78 13.36 3.64
CA GLY A 63 -14.92 14.21 2.45
C GLY A 63 -15.12 13.46 1.13
N LYS A 64 -15.10 12.13 1.16
CA LYS A 64 -15.51 11.28 0.05
C LYS A 64 -17.04 11.13 0.14
N PRO A 65 -17.80 11.47 -0.93
CA PRO A 65 -19.22 11.16 -0.94
C PRO A 65 -19.37 9.65 -0.73
N ALA A 66 -20.25 9.26 0.20
CA ALA A 66 -20.52 7.86 0.52
C ALA A 66 -20.87 7.03 -0.73
N ASP A 67 -21.39 7.68 -1.79
CA ASP A 67 -21.77 7.07 -3.07
C ASP A 67 -20.63 6.69 -4.04
N LYS A 68 -19.36 7.00 -3.73
CA LYS A 68 -18.23 6.65 -4.64
C LYS A 68 -17.62 5.27 -4.39
N ASP A 69 -18.17 4.49 -3.46
CA ASP A 69 -17.82 3.09 -3.27
C ASP A 69 -18.59 2.24 -4.33
N LYS A 70 -17.93 2.06 -5.48
CA LYS A 70 -18.47 1.42 -6.69
C LYS A 70 -18.95 -0.02 -6.46
N GLU A 71 -20.06 -0.34 -7.12
CA GLU A 71 -20.58 -1.67 -7.53
C GLU A 71 -20.92 -2.72 -6.46
N GLY A 72 -20.42 -2.62 -5.22
CA GLY A 72 -20.69 -3.60 -4.14
C GLY A 72 -21.65 -3.14 -3.03
N GLU A 73 -22.08 -1.89 -3.04
CA GLU A 73 -22.94 -1.30 -1.99
C GLU A 73 -24.43 -1.24 -2.37
N LYS A 74 -24.88 -2.13 -3.25
CA LYS A 74 -26.32 -2.25 -3.50
C LYS A 74 -26.96 -3.06 -2.38
N GLN A 75 -28.03 -2.53 -1.81
CA GLN A 75 -28.89 -3.28 -0.91
C GLN A 75 -29.49 -4.46 -1.66
N LEU A 76 -29.27 -5.67 -1.15
CA LEU A 76 -29.89 -6.87 -1.70
C LEU A 76 -31.35 -6.98 -1.25
N PRO A 77 -32.22 -7.59 -2.07
CA PRO A 77 -33.57 -7.90 -1.63
C PRO A 77 -33.53 -8.93 -0.49
N SER A 78 -34.52 -8.85 0.39
CA SER A 78 -34.74 -9.87 1.41
C SER A 78 -35.29 -11.14 0.75
N LEU A 79 -34.60 -12.27 0.94
CA LEU A 79 -35.00 -13.59 0.43
C LEU A 79 -35.04 -14.61 1.58
N THR A 80 -35.77 -15.69 1.39
CA THR A 80 -35.84 -16.81 2.35
C THR A 80 -35.12 -18.04 1.82
N VAL A 81 -34.53 -18.86 2.71
CA VAL A 81 -33.91 -20.13 2.33
C VAL A 81 -34.96 -21.05 1.72
N GLY A 82 -34.67 -21.58 0.52
CA GLY A 82 -35.59 -22.43 -0.22
C GLY A 82 -36.57 -21.68 -1.12
N GLU A 83 -36.49 -20.35 -1.19
CA GLU A 83 -37.26 -19.54 -2.14
C GLU A 83 -36.81 -19.83 -3.58
N GLY A 84 -37.77 -20.20 -4.44
CA GLY A 84 -37.51 -20.45 -5.86
C GLY A 84 -37.46 -19.14 -6.64
N LEU A 85 -36.32 -18.87 -7.28
CA LEU A 85 -36.13 -17.69 -8.12
C LEU A 85 -36.10 -18.07 -9.61
N SER A 86 -36.67 -17.22 -10.46
CA SER A 86 -36.62 -17.38 -11.92
C SER A 86 -35.39 -16.69 -12.50
N VAL A 87 -34.66 -17.39 -13.37
CA VAL A 87 -33.51 -16.85 -14.09
C VAL A 87 -34.01 -16.10 -15.33
N TYR A 88 -33.76 -14.79 -15.40
CA TYR A 88 -34.18 -13.95 -16.52
C TYR A 88 -33.18 -13.94 -17.68
N SER A 89 -31.88 -14.00 -17.39
CA SER A 89 -30.81 -13.98 -18.39
C SER A 89 -29.53 -14.61 -17.84
N THR A 90 -28.77 -15.26 -18.70
CA THR A 90 -27.42 -15.74 -18.42
C THR A 90 -26.44 -15.14 -19.41
N GLU A 91 -25.25 -14.78 -18.93
CA GLU A 91 -24.18 -14.19 -19.74
C GLU A 91 -22.87 -14.89 -19.39
N VAL A 92 -22.09 -15.25 -20.39
CA VAL A 92 -20.70 -15.68 -20.21
C VAL A 92 -19.80 -14.45 -20.40
N LYS A 93 -19.13 -14.04 -19.32
CA LYS A 93 -18.18 -12.93 -19.37
C LYS A 93 -16.79 -13.43 -19.70
N GLU A 94 -16.34 -13.14 -20.92
CA GLU A 94 -14.95 -13.34 -21.30
C GLU A 94 -14.07 -12.22 -20.74
N GLY A 95 -13.04 -12.61 -19.99
CA GLY A 95 -12.04 -11.69 -19.43
C GLY A 95 -10.66 -11.97 -19.99
N LYS A 96 -9.83 -10.93 -20.09
CA LYS A 96 -8.39 -11.05 -20.33
C LYS A 96 -7.62 -10.50 -19.14
N THR A 97 -6.56 -11.19 -18.75
CA THR A 97 -5.62 -10.64 -17.77
C THR A 97 -4.89 -9.44 -18.36
N SER A 98 -4.56 -8.48 -17.50
CA SER A 98 -3.74 -7.34 -17.87
C SER A 98 -2.40 -7.44 -17.15
N PRO A 99 -1.29 -6.97 -17.76
CA PRO A 99 -0.01 -6.94 -17.08
C PRO A 99 -0.08 -6.04 -15.82
N PRO A 100 0.79 -6.27 -14.82
CA PRO A 100 0.90 -5.40 -13.66
C PRO A 100 1.12 -3.94 -14.07
N LYS A 101 0.47 -3.02 -13.36
CA LYS A 101 0.68 -1.59 -13.59
C LYS A 101 2.05 -1.19 -13.05
N HIS A 102 2.71 -0.27 -13.74
CA HIS A 102 3.88 0.40 -13.19
C HIS A 102 3.54 1.18 -11.92
N PHE A 103 4.51 1.26 -11.01
CA PHE A 103 4.38 2.02 -9.78
C PHE A 103 4.12 3.51 -10.07
N THR A 104 3.19 4.11 -9.34
CA THR A 104 3.18 5.54 -9.03
C THR A 104 4.01 5.78 -7.76
N GLU A 105 4.26 7.04 -7.41
CA GLU A 105 4.92 7.37 -6.13
C GLU A 105 4.19 6.78 -4.92
N ASP A 106 2.86 6.95 -4.86
CA ASP A 106 2.03 6.40 -3.78
C ASP A 106 2.18 4.88 -3.65
N THR A 107 2.09 4.16 -4.78
CA THR A 107 2.19 2.68 -4.75
C THR A 107 3.61 2.20 -4.46
N LEU A 108 4.65 2.96 -4.85
CA LEU A 108 6.02 2.63 -4.49
C LEU A 108 6.28 2.89 -3.01
N LEU A 109 5.80 4.01 -2.47
CA LEU A 109 5.89 4.31 -1.04
C LEU A 109 5.22 3.22 -0.19
N GLN A 110 4.02 2.80 -0.59
CA GLN A 110 3.33 1.69 0.07
C GLN A 110 4.11 0.38 -0.05
N SER A 111 4.70 0.09 -1.21
CA SER A 111 5.54 -1.09 -1.38
C SER A 111 6.81 -1.04 -0.53
N MET A 112 7.41 0.15 -0.35
CA MET A 112 8.58 0.34 0.53
C MET A 112 8.21 0.14 2.00
N GLU A 113 7.00 0.49 2.43
CA GLU A 113 6.50 0.27 3.79
C GLU A 113 6.42 -1.21 4.18
N THR A 114 6.17 -2.09 3.21
CA THR A 114 5.95 -3.52 3.47
C THR A 114 7.07 -4.42 2.98
N ALA A 115 8.04 -3.89 2.22
CA ALA A 115 9.12 -4.69 1.63
C ALA A 115 10.02 -5.33 2.71
N GLY A 116 10.00 -6.66 2.81
CA GLY A 116 10.75 -7.42 3.83
C GLY A 116 10.22 -7.25 5.25
N ALA A 117 9.03 -6.66 5.43
CA ALA A 117 8.43 -6.43 6.75
C ALA A 117 8.03 -7.72 7.48
N ASP A 118 7.80 -8.80 6.72
CA ASP A 118 7.51 -10.16 7.17
C ASP A 118 8.75 -10.93 7.61
N GLU A 119 9.93 -10.53 7.13
CA GLU A 119 11.23 -11.10 7.51
C GLU A 119 11.85 -10.37 8.71
N MET A 120 11.31 -9.21 9.08
CA MET A 120 11.78 -8.40 10.22
C MET A 120 11.18 -8.88 11.56
N PRO A 121 11.90 -8.71 12.69
CA PRO A 121 11.38 -9.00 14.03
C PRO A 121 10.05 -8.29 14.32
N GLU A 122 9.16 -8.93 15.09
CA GLU A 122 7.86 -8.33 15.43
C GLU A 122 8.00 -7.01 16.20
N ASP A 123 9.01 -6.94 17.06
CA ASP A 123 9.37 -5.82 17.92
C ASP A 123 10.31 -4.81 17.24
N ALA A 124 10.62 -4.99 15.95
CA ALA A 124 11.32 -3.98 15.18
C ALA A 124 10.50 -2.69 15.16
N GLU A 125 11.10 -1.58 15.64
CA GLU A 125 10.47 -0.25 15.66
C GLU A 125 10.02 0.18 14.25
N ARG A 126 10.70 -0.32 13.22
CA ARG A 126 10.54 0.07 11.83
C ARG A 126 10.44 -1.19 10.98
N LYS A 127 9.40 -1.22 10.15
CA LYS A 127 9.22 -2.27 9.15
C LYS A 127 9.30 -1.67 7.75
N GLY A 128 9.79 -2.49 6.82
CA GLY A 128 9.98 -2.09 5.43
C GLY A 128 11.31 -1.38 5.17
N LEU A 129 11.46 -0.90 3.93
CA LEU A 129 12.62 -0.16 3.48
C LEU A 129 12.51 1.33 3.83
N GLY A 130 13.49 1.80 4.61
CA GLY A 130 13.62 3.20 5.03
C GLY A 130 12.52 3.64 6.00
N THR A 131 12.65 4.87 6.49
CA THR A 131 11.69 5.48 7.43
C THR A 131 10.72 6.39 6.69
N PRO A 132 9.54 6.71 7.27
CA PRO A 132 8.60 7.65 6.66
C PRO A 132 9.25 8.98 6.21
N ALA A 133 10.29 9.43 6.93
CA ALA A 133 11.02 10.66 6.61
C ALA A 133 11.98 10.53 5.41
N THR A 134 12.46 9.34 5.08
CA THR A 134 13.51 9.15 4.06
C THR A 134 13.01 8.57 2.74
N ARG A 135 11.87 7.88 2.71
CA ARG A 135 11.37 7.20 1.50
C ARG A 135 11.16 8.15 0.32
N ALA A 136 10.47 9.27 0.54
CA ALA A 136 10.24 10.27 -0.51
C ALA A 136 11.56 10.85 -1.04
N ALA A 137 12.52 11.13 -0.15
CA ALA A 137 13.83 11.63 -0.52
C ALA A 137 14.65 10.61 -1.33
N THR A 138 14.53 9.31 -1.03
CA THR A 138 15.15 8.23 -1.80
C THR A 138 14.59 8.17 -3.22
N ILE A 139 13.26 8.24 -3.38
CA ILE A 139 12.61 8.25 -4.70
C ILE A 139 13.09 9.48 -5.51
N GLU A 140 13.09 10.67 -4.91
CA GLU A 140 13.60 11.87 -5.58
C GLU A 140 15.07 11.75 -5.97
N LYS A 141 15.91 11.14 -5.12
CA LYS A 141 17.31 10.89 -5.44
C LYS A 141 17.44 9.97 -6.65
N LEU A 142 16.66 8.88 -6.73
CA LEU A 142 16.67 7.95 -7.85
C LEU A 142 16.26 8.60 -9.17
N VAL A 143 15.27 9.50 -9.13
CA VAL A 143 14.88 10.30 -10.30
C VAL A 143 15.99 11.28 -10.67
N ARG A 144 16.54 12.03 -9.70
CA ARG A 144 17.58 13.03 -9.93
C ARG A 144 18.86 12.46 -10.54
N ILE A 145 19.29 11.27 -10.11
CA ILE A 145 20.49 10.60 -10.64
C ILE A 145 20.23 9.81 -11.95
N GLY A 146 18.98 9.84 -12.42
CA GLY A 146 18.57 9.30 -13.71
C GLY A 146 18.41 7.78 -13.73
N PHE A 147 18.07 7.14 -12.60
CA PHE A 147 17.68 5.72 -12.59
C PHE A 147 16.19 5.54 -12.84
N LEU A 148 15.36 6.46 -12.36
CA LEU A 148 13.92 6.49 -12.59
C LEU A 148 13.52 7.73 -13.40
N GLU A 149 12.42 7.62 -14.14
CA GLU A 149 11.77 8.73 -14.83
C GLU A 149 10.26 8.74 -14.55
N ARG A 150 9.67 9.94 -14.55
CA ARG A 150 8.22 10.14 -14.39
C ARG A 150 7.56 10.22 -15.75
N LYS A 151 6.84 9.18 -16.15
CA LYS A 151 6.10 9.10 -17.43
C LYS A 151 4.59 9.00 -17.20
N GLY A 152 3.81 9.55 -18.13
CA GLY A 152 2.34 9.57 -18.05
C GLY A 152 1.77 10.97 -18.25
N ASP A 153 0.46 11.09 -18.06
CA ASP A 153 -0.28 12.34 -18.31
C ASP A 153 -0.19 13.31 -17.11
N LYS A 154 -0.99 14.38 -17.11
CA LYS A 154 -1.02 15.36 -16.01
C LYS A 154 -1.72 14.84 -14.74
N LYS A 155 -2.52 13.78 -14.84
CA LYS A 155 -3.29 13.21 -13.73
C LYS A 155 -2.59 12.03 -13.07
N THR A 156 -1.82 11.26 -13.83
CA THR A 156 -1.14 10.07 -13.33
C THR A 156 0.27 9.99 -13.90
N LYS A 157 1.24 10.01 -12.98
CA LYS A 157 2.66 9.80 -13.26
C LYS A 157 3.08 8.44 -12.72
N HIS A 158 3.64 7.63 -13.61
CA HIS A 158 4.28 6.37 -13.30
C HIS A 158 5.79 6.57 -13.22
N LEU A 159 6.41 5.84 -12.29
CA LEU A 159 7.86 5.69 -12.17
C LEU A 159 8.29 4.55 -13.09
N ILE A 160 9.10 4.88 -14.08
CA ILE A 160 9.64 3.92 -15.05
C ILE A 160 11.15 3.83 -14.85
N SER A 161 11.67 2.60 -14.82
CA SER A 161 13.12 2.38 -14.83
C SER A 161 13.70 2.84 -16.17
N THR A 162 14.73 3.67 -16.10
CA THR A 162 15.52 4.04 -17.28
C THR A 162 16.43 2.88 -17.71
N HIS A 163 17.00 2.95 -18.90
CA HIS A 163 18.02 1.99 -19.32
C HIS A 163 19.20 1.91 -18.33
N LYS A 164 19.61 3.06 -17.77
CA LYS A 164 20.67 3.15 -16.75
C LYS A 164 20.28 2.44 -15.46
N GLY A 165 19.05 2.64 -14.99
CA GLY A 165 18.52 1.98 -13.79
C GLY A 165 18.44 0.46 -13.97
N THR A 166 17.89 0.02 -15.10
CA THR A 166 17.80 -1.41 -15.43
C THR A 166 19.19 -2.04 -15.55
N ALA A 167 20.12 -1.40 -16.27
CA ALA A 167 21.47 -1.92 -16.43
C ALA A 167 22.19 -2.09 -15.09
N LEU A 168 22.05 -1.13 -14.16
CA LEU A 168 22.61 -1.26 -12.81
C LEU A 168 22.02 -2.48 -12.09
N VAL A 169 20.69 -2.57 -12.01
CA VAL A 169 20.02 -3.68 -11.32
C VAL A 169 20.42 -5.04 -11.93
N THR A 170 20.57 -5.13 -13.26
CA THR A 170 20.99 -6.36 -13.93
C THR A 170 22.40 -6.83 -13.55
N VAL A 171 23.33 -5.92 -13.25
CA VAL A 171 24.71 -6.30 -12.90
C VAL A 171 24.95 -6.46 -11.40
N MET A 172 24.04 -5.96 -10.57
CA MET A 172 24.18 -6.06 -9.11
C MET A 172 23.86 -7.49 -8.63
N PRO A 173 24.56 -8.01 -7.61
CA PRO A 173 24.19 -9.27 -6.96
C PRO A 173 22.77 -9.22 -6.38
N GLU A 174 22.04 -10.33 -6.43
CA GLU A 174 20.67 -10.43 -5.92
C GLU A 174 20.56 -10.04 -4.44
N GLN A 175 21.57 -10.39 -3.63
CA GLN A 175 21.62 -10.06 -2.21
C GLN A 175 21.46 -8.55 -1.94
N ILE A 176 22.02 -7.69 -2.80
CA ILE A 176 21.99 -6.23 -2.64
C ILE A 176 20.71 -5.62 -3.19
N GLN A 177 20.02 -6.33 -4.08
CA GLN A 177 18.74 -5.92 -4.62
C GLN A 177 17.58 -6.27 -3.67
N SER A 178 17.74 -7.30 -2.85
CA SER A 178 16.69 -7.81 -1.97
C SER A 178 16.47 -6.94 -0.74
N PRO A 179 15.21 -6.67 -0.34
CA PRO A 179 14.90 -6.07 0.96
C PRO A 179 15.34 -6.94 2.15
N SER A 180 15.49 -8.25 1.97
CA SER A 180 15.90 -9.20 3.01
C SER A 180 17.20 -8.80 3.69
N MET A 181 18.19 -8.34 2.91
CA MET A 181 19.47 -7.88 3.47
C MET A 181 19.29 -6.68 4.42
N THR A 182 18.29 -5.83 4.17
CA THR A 182 17.95 -4.73 5.10
C THR A 182 17.26 -5.26 6.35
N ALA A 183 16.38 -6.25 6.23
CA ALA A 183 15.75 -6.90 7.38
C ALA A 183 16.79 -7.54 8.32
N ASP A 184 17.73 -8.30 7.75
CA ASP A 184 18.84 -8.91 8.50
C ASP A 184 19.68 -7.87 9.25
N TRP A 185 19.93 -6.72 8.62
CA TRP A 185 20.71 -5.65 9.25
C TRP A 185 19.94 -4.96 10.39
N GLU A 186 18.65 -4.69 10.20
CA GLU A 186 17.81 -4.10 11.26
C GLU A 186 17.68 -5.05 12.46
N GLU A 187 17.57 -6.37 12.23
CA GLU A 187 17.60 -7.35 13.32
C GLU A 187 18.92 -7.32 14.10
N LYS A 188 20.07 -7.32 13.40
CA LYS A 188 21.38 -7.23 14.08
C LYS A 188 21.56 -5.92 14.82
N LEU A 189 21.08 -4.80 14.28
CA LEU A 189 21.10 -3.51 14.95
C LEU A 189 20.26 -3.52 16.23
N LEU A 190 19.11 -4.19 16.22
CA LEU A 190 18.27 -4.38 17.41
C LEU A 190 18.98 -5.22 18.48
N MET A 191 19.68 -6.29 18.08
CA MET A 191 20.50 -7.09 19.00
C MET A 191 21.66 -6.26 19.60
N ILE A 192 22.28 -5.39 18.80
CA ILE A 192 23.32 -4.45 19.30
C ILE A 192 22.72 -3.47 20.32
N GLU A 193 21.54 -2.91 20.04
CA GLU A 193 20.83 -2.02 20.97
C GLU A 193 20.55 -2.71 22.32
N ARG A 194 20.25 -4.01 22.29
CA ARG A 194 20.03 -4.85 23.48
C ARG A 194 21.31 -5.31 24.17
N GLY A 195 22.48 -5.09 23.56
CA GLY A 195 23.77 -5.61 24.03
C GLY A 195 23.96 -7.11 23.82
N GLU A 196 23.18 -7.72 22.93
CA GLU A 196 23.20 -9.16 22.60
C GLU A 196 24.17 -9.48 21.45
N TYR A 197 24.60 -8.47 20.69
CA TYR A 197 25.51 -8.63 19.56
C TYR A 197 26.59 -7.53 19.54
N ASP A 198 27.82 -7.89 19.15
CA ASP A 198 28.95 -6.97 19.15
C ASP A 198 28.96 -6.08 17.90
N SER A 199 29.07 -4.77 18.13
CA SER A 199 29.10 -3.78 17.05
C SER A 199 30.31 -3.90 16.11
N ASN A 200 31.47 -4.34 16.63
CA ASN A 200 32.66 -4.51 15.78
C ASN A 200 32.53 -5.77 14.90
N ALA A 201 31.93 -6.84 15.43
CA ALA A 201 31.60 -8.02 14.66
C ALA A 201 30.67 -7.68 13.48
N PHE A 202 29.60 -6.92 13.73
CA PHE A 202 28.70 -6.45 12.67
C PHE A 202 29.43 -5.68 11.57
N LEU A 203 30.25 -4.71 11.95
CA LEU A 203 31.01 -3.92 10.99
C LEU A 203 32.01 -4.76 10.19
N LYS A 204 32.62 -5.77 10.82
CA LYS A 204 33.53 -6.70 10.16
C LYS A 204 32.80 -7.53 9.10
N GLU A 205 31.61 -8.05 9.40
CA GLU A 205 30.79 -8.78 8.43
C GLU A 205 30.45 -7.92 7.20
N ILE A 206 30.14 -6.63 7.40
CA ILE A 206 29.90 -5.69 6.30
C ILE A 206 31.17 -5.49 5.47
N GLN A 207 32.33 -5.32 6.11
CA GLN A 207 33.61 -5.16 5.41
C GLN A 207 33.99 -6.40 4.60
N ASP A 208 33.79 -7.59 5.17
CA ASP A 208 34.07 -8.86 4.51
C ASP A 208 33.15 -9.05 3.29
N MET A 209 31.86 -8.72 3.44
CA MET A 209 30.89 -8.73 2.34
C MET A 209 31.28 -7.76 1.22
N ILE A 210 31.62 -6.51 1.54
CA ILE A 210 32.06 -5.52 0.54
C ILE A 210 33.34 -6.00 -0.16
N SER A 211 34.29 -6.56 0.58
CA SER A 211 35.55 -7.06 0.02
C SER A 211 35.31 -8.19 -0.97
N ALA A 212 34.38 -9.11 -0.67
CA ALA A 212 34.01 -10.22 -1.56
C ALA A 212 33.27 -9.75 -2.83
N LEU A 213 32.61 -8.59 -2.79
CA LEU A 213 31.88 -8.04 -3.93
C LEU A 213 32.75 -7.26 -4.92
N VAL A 214 33.87 -6.69 -4.44
CA VAL A 214 34.74 -5.81 -5.22
C VAL A 214 35.93 -6.57 -5.84
N GLN A 215 36.26 -7.75 -5.31
CA GLN A 215 37.28 -8.65 -5.86
C GLN A 215 36.80 -9.38 -7.11
#